data_AF-A0A924TTL3-F1
#
_entry.id   AF-A0A924TTL3-F1
#
_cell.length_a   1.000
_cell.length_b   1.000
_cell.length_c   1.000
_cell.angle_alpha   90.00
_cell.angle_beta   90.00
_cell.angle_gamma   90.00
#
_symmetry.space_group_name_H-M   'P 1'
#
loop_
_entity.id
_entity.type
_entity.pdbx_description
1 polymer ?
#
loop_
_entity_poly.entity_id
_entity_poly.type
_entity_poly.pdbx_seq_one_letter_code
_entity_poly.pdbx_strand_id
1 'polypeptide(L)' 'MNPLHPKKLLLSKWTATQPAGKDKHFLVVEQLLPDDPAGPVEAVELEAVMSGQ' A
#
# COMPACT_ATOMS: atom_id res chain seq x y z
N MET A 1 0.99 -4.66 -16.51
CA MET A 1 1.13 -3.79 -15.31
C MET A 1 -0.30 -3.44 -14.87
N ASN A 2 -0.70 -3.77 -13.64
CA ASN A 2 -2.07 -3.49 -13.18
C ASN A 2 -2.23 -1.99 -12.90
N PRO A 3 -3.27 -1.32 -13.44
CA PRO A 3 -3.54 0.09 -13.11
C PRO A 3 -3.78 0.23 -11.61
N LEU A 4 -3.02 1.12 -10.97
CA LEU A 4 -3.24 1.47 -9.57
C LEU A 4 -4.43 2.43 -9.50
N HIS A 5 -5.47 2.03 -8.77
CA HIS A 5 -6.61 2.89 -8.51
C HIS A 5 -6.49 3.49 -7.11
N PRO A 6 -6.33 4.83 -6.97
CA PRO A 6 -6.14 5.49 -5.67
C PRO A 6 -7.21 5.10 -4.64
N LYS A 7 -8.47 5.07 -5.06
CA LYS A 7 -9.62 4.69 -4.21
C LYS A 7 -9.55 3.27 -3.65
N LYS A 8 -8.74 2.39 -4.25
CA LYS A 8 -8.57 0.98 -3.83
C LYS A 8 -7.28 0.75 -3.07
N LEU A 9 -6.43 1.77 -2.90
CA LEU A 9 -5.16 1.60 -2.19
C LEU A 9 -5.39 1.42 -0.71
N LEU A 10 -6.24 2.24 -0.07
CA LEU A 10 -6.53 2.11 1.35
C LEU A 10 -7.01 0.69 1.72
N LEU A 11 -6.40 0.09 2.73
CA LEU A 11 -6.65 -1.28 3.21
C LEU A 11 -6.34 -2.40 2.18
N SER A 12 -5.64 -2.09 1.09
CA SER A 12 -5.17 -3.13 0.17
C SER A 12 -3.96 -3.87 0.74
N LYS A 13 -3.90 -5.18 0.51
CA LYS A 13 -2.81 -6.05 0.97
C LYS A 13 -1.73 -6.21 -0.10
N TRP A 14 -0.50 -5.86 0.26
CA TRP A 14 0.67 -5.89 -0.61
C TRP A 14 1.72 -6.82 -0.01
N THR A 15 2.52 -7.46 -0.85
CA THR A 15 3.64 -8.29 -0.40
C THR A 15 4.95 -7.61 -0.76
N ALA A 16 5.93 -7.63 0.15
CA ALA A 16 7.26 -7.11 -0.17
C ALA A 16 7.85 -7.85 -1.38
N THR A 17 8.53 -7.10 -2.24
CA THR A 17 9.31 -7.66 -3.36
C THR A 17 10.53 -8.44 -2.85
N GLN A 18 11.11 -8.02 -1.73
CA GLN A 18 12.19 -8.69 -1.02
C GLN A 18 11.81 -8.79 0.46
N PRO A 19 11.25 -9.91 0.92
CA PRO A 19 10.81 -10.06 2.31
C PRO A 19 12.01 -10.07 3.26
N ALA A 20 11.87 -9.39 4.41
CA ALA A 20 12.84 -9.41 5.50
C ALA A 20 12.15 -9.94 6.77
N GLY A 21 12.70 -11.00 7.39
CA GLY A 21 12.09 -11.62 8.57
C GLY A 21 10.83 -12.45 8.26
N LYS A 22 9.85 -12.45 9.16
CA LYS A 22 8.58 -13.19 9.02
C LYS A 22 7.47 -12.36 8.34
N ASP A 23 7.71 -11.07 8.10
CA ASP A 23 6.72 -10.13 7.60
C ASP A 23 6.73 -10.15 6.07
N LYS A 24 5.75 -10.84 5.51
CA LYS A 24 5.57 -10.97 4.06
C LYS A 24 4.49 -10.04 3.52
N HIS A 25 3.71 -9.41 4.39
CA HIS A 25 2.51 -8.67 4.02
C HIS A 25 2.48 -7.29 4.66
N PHE A 26 1.94 -6.36 3.90
CA PHE A 26 1.75 -4.97 4.26
C PHE A 26 0.31 -4.58 3.96
N LEU A 27 -0.21 -3.68 4.76
CA LEU A 27 -1.48 -3.01 4.52
C LEU A 27 -1.19 -1.53 4.24
N VAL A 28 -1.85 -0.98 3.23
CA VAL A 28 -1.86 0.48 3.06
C VAL A 28 -2.81 1.08 4.09
N VAL A 29 -2.25 1.83 5.03
CA VAL A 29 -3.02 2.46 6.12
C VAL A 29 -3.30 3.93 5.87
N GLU A 30 -2.46 4.60 5.08
CA GLU A 30 -2.62 6.00 4.72
C GLU A 30 -2.14 6.26 3.28
N GLN A 31 -2.64 7.34 2.68
CA GLN A 31 -2.28 7.81 1.34
C GLN A 31 -1.97 9.30 1.39
N LEU A 32 -0.82 9.68 0.84
CA LEU A 32 -0.49 11.07 0.56
C LEU A 32 -1.08 11.43 -0.80
N LEU A 33 -2.14 12.23 -0.77
CA LEU A 33 -2.78 12.76 -1.96
C LEU A 33 -2.09 14.06 -2.39
N PRO A 34 -1.96 14.32 -3.69
CA PRO A 34 -1.44 15.58 -4.21
C PRO A 34 -2.38 16.76 -3.91
N ASP A 35 -1.85 17.98 -3.97
CA ASP A 35 -2.64 19.21 -3.87
C ASP A 35 -3.66 19.35 -5.02
N ASP A 36 -3.32 18.84 -6.21
CA ASP A 36 -4.24 18.73 -7.34
C ASP A 36 -5.06 17.44 -7.23
N PRO A 37 -6.39 17.50 -7.04
CA PRO A 37 -7.24 16.31 -6.92
C PRO A 37 -7.23 15.39 -8.16
N ALA A 38 -6.78 15.89 -9.32
CA ALA A 38 -6.62 15.08 -10.53
C ALA A 38 -5.26 14.36 -10.63
N GLY A 39 -4.32 14.67 -9.73
CA GLY A 39 -2.98 14.09 -9.70
C GLY A 39 -2.94 12.64 -9.20
N PRO A 40 -1.84 11.92 -9.48
CA PRO A 40 -1.61 10.58 -8.93
C PRO A 40 -1.27 10.63 -7.44
N VAL A 41 -1.50 9.53 -6.72
CA VAL A 41 -1.06 9.38 -5.32
C VAL A 41 0.47 9.51 -5.23
N GLU A 42 0.94 10.37 -4.34
CA GLU A 42 2.37 10.68 -4.22
C GLU A 42 3.10 9.64 -3.37
N ALA A 43 2.48 9.22 -2.26
CA ALA A 43 3.03 8.23 -1.36
C ALA A 43 1.93 7.44 -0.64
N VAL A 44 2.30 6.30 -0.07
CA VAL A 44 1.43 5.52 0.81
C VAL A 44 2.21 5.09 2.05
N GLU A 45 1.52 5.03 3.18
CA GLU A 45 2.07 4.44 4.40
C GLU A 45 1.70 2.97 4.47
N LEU A 46 2.71 2.13 4.74
CA LEU A 46 2.58 0.69 4.79
C LEU A 46 2.81 0.19 6.21
N GLU A 47 1.82 -0.51 6.77
CA GLU A 47 1.96 -1.20 8.05
C GLU A 47 2.27 -2.68 7.80
N ALA A 48 3.30 -3.20 8.46
CA ALA A 48 3.63 -4.62 8.41
C ALA A 48 2.56 -5.41 9.17
N VAL A 49 1.96 -6.40 8.49
CA VAL A 49 0.94 -7.26 9.10
C VAL A 49 1.39 -8.72 9.02
N MET A 50 1.22 -9.44 10.13
CA MET A 50 1.40 -10.88 10.13
C MET A 50 0.21 -11.52 9.41
N SER A 51 0.47 -12.28 8.34
CA SER A 51 -0.56 -13.20 7.82
C SER A 51 -0.66 -14.38 8.79
N GLY A 52 -1.53 -14.24 9.78
CA GLY A 52 -1.84 -15.27 10.77
C GLY A 52 -3.07 -16.09 10.37
N GLN A 53 -2.78 -17.34 9.98
CA GLN A 53 -3.61 -18.56 9.90
C GLN A 53 -4.80 -18.62 8.93
#